data_AF-A0AA37IBJ8-F1
#
_entry.id   AF-A0AA37IBJ8-F1
#
_cell.length_a   1.000
_cell.length_b   1.000
_cell.length_c   1.000
_cell.angle_alpha   90.00
_cell.angle_beta   90.00
_cell.angle_gamma   90.00
#
_symmetry.space_group_name_H-M   'P 1'
#
loop_
_entity.id
_entity.type
_entity.pdbx_description
1 polymer ?
#
loop_
_entity_poly.entity_id
_entity_poly.type
_entity_poly.pdbx_seq_one_letter_code
_entity_poly.pdbx_strand_id
1 'polypeptide(L)'
;MSNILPFTRLSTNDARSHGNDCAHRHIRLDKHSGTVSCSDCGAALTPFSALSMLAEQYGLALSQIERLRIRLALADSRILELSKTLDAIDTLKRAPKQPSTDT
;
A
#
# COMPACT_ATOMS: atom_id res chain seq x y z
N MET A 1 3.54 21.49 5.90
CA MET A 1 4.42 20.33 6.15
C MET A 1 3.78 19.13 5.49
N SER A 2 4.34 18.68 4.36
CA SER A 2 3.72 17.68 3.48
C SER A 2 4.18 16.28 3.88
N ASN A 3 3.40 15.60 4.74
CA ASN A 3 3.65 14.23 5.19
C ASN A 3 3.22 13.20 4.13
N ILE A 4 3.81 13.28 2.94
CA ILE A 4 3.63 12.24 1.92
C ILE A 4 4.81 11.29 2.09
N LEU A 5 4.54 10.10 2.64
CA LEU A 5 5.52 9.00 2.59
C LEU A 5 5.79 8.73 1.10
N PRO A 6 7.02 8.92 0.61
CA PRO A 6 7.31 8.65 -0.79
C PRO A 6 7.13 7.16 -1.02
N PHE A 7 6.07 6.80 -1.74
CA PHE A 7 5.99 5.50 -2.40
C PHE A 7 7.04 5.52 -3.51
N THR A 8 8.30 5.26 -3.14
CA THR A 8 9.32 4.90 -4.10
C THR A 8 8.86 3.57 -4.70
N ARG A 9 8.14 3.64 -5.83
CA ARG A 9 8.12 2.48 -6.72
C ARG A 9 9.58 2.25 -7.04
N LEU A 10 10.14 1.16 -6.51
CA LEU A 10 11.42 0.64 -6.98
C LEU A 10 11.22 0.40 -8.47
N SER A 11 11.60 1.40 -9.26
CA SER A 11 11.80 1.22 -10.68
C SER A 11 13.01 0.30 -10.74
N THR A 12 12.77 -1.00 -10.89
CA THR A 12 13.77 -1.92 -11.40
C THR A 12 13.96 -1.56 -12.88
N ASN A 13 14.48 -0.35 -13.14
CA ASN A 13 15.23 -0.10 -14.35
C ASN A 13 16.58 -0.79 -14.15
N ASP A 14 16.55 -2.10 -13.92
CA ASP A 14 17.73 -2.91 -14.04
C ASP A 14 17.97 -2.99 -15.54
N ALA A 15 18.97 -2.21 -15.95
CA ALA A 15 19.65 -2.25 -17.22
C ALA A 15 19.43 -3.59 -17.92
N ARG A 16 18.81 -3.55 -19.11
CA ARG A 16 18.70 -4.63 -20.11
C ARG A 16 19.51 -5.85 -19.70
N SER A 17 18.91 -6.74 -18.91
CA SER A 17 19.58 -7.94 -18.43
C SER A 17 19.67 -8.90 -19.62
N HIS A 18 20.70 -8.71 -20.44
CA HIS A 18 21.12 -9.63 -21.49
C HIS A 18 21.92 -10.79 -20.87
N GLY A 19 21.45 -11.34 -19.76
CA GLY A 19 22.05 -12.48 -19.08
C GLY A 19 20.96 -13.31 -18.45
N ASN A 20 20.89 -14.58 -18.88
CA ASN A 20 20.10 -15.77 -18.48
C ASN A 20 19.09 -15.77 -17.30
N ASP A 21 19.03 -14.79 -16.42
CA ASP A 21 18.12 -14.71 -15.26
C ASP A 21 17.11 -13.55 -15.39
N CYS A 22 16.23 -13.62 -16.39
CA CYS A 22 15.07 -12.74 -16.44
C CYS A 22 13.93 -13.34 -15.61
N ALA A 23 13.39 -12.58 -14.66
CA ALA A 23 12.24 -12.99 -13.85
C ALA A 23 10.90 -12.97 -14.62
N HIS A 24 10.91 -12.52 -15.89
CA HIS A 24 9.76 -12.44 -16.81
C HIS A 24 8.52 -11.70 -16.27
N ARG A 25 8.72 -10.80 -15.28
CA ARG A 25 7.64 -10.11 -14.56
C ARG A 25 6.91 -9.04 -15.33
N HIS A 26 7.55 -8.49 -16.36
CA HIS A 26 6.98 -7.46 -17.20
C HIS A 26 6.55 -8.08 -18.54
N ILE A 27 5.23 -8.24 -18.70
CA ILE A 27 4.62 -8.85 -19.88
C ILE A 27 4.13 -7.79 -20.86
N ARG A 28 4.38 -8.02 -22.14
CA ARG A 28 3.76 -7.35 -23.27
C ARG A 28 2.88 -8.33 -24.05
N LEU A 29 1.63 -7.92 -24.28
CA LEU A 29 0.70 -8.60 -25.18
C LEU A 29 0.79 -7.94 -26.56
N ASP A 30 1.19 -8.70 -27.57
CA ASP A 30 1.07 -8.22 -28.94
C ASP A 30 -0.37 -8.39 -29.42
N LYS A 31 -1.02 -7.25 -29.69
CA LYS A 31 -2.41 -7.17 -30.11
C LYS A 31 -2.69 -7.86 -31.45
N HIS A 32 -1.66 -8.04 -32.29
CA HIS A 32 -1.82 -8.59 -33.64
C HIS A 32 -1.54 -10.09 -33.70
N SER A 33 -0.50 -10.55 -32.99
CA SER A 33 -0.10 -11.96 -33.02
C SER A 33 -0.70 -12.81 -31.88
N GLY A 34 -1.35 -12.19 -30.90
CA GLY A 34 -1.86 -12.90 -29.72
C GLY A 34 -0.77 -13.53 -28.87
N THR A 35 0.49 -13.16 -29.10
CA THR A 35 1.64 -13.69 -28.38
C THR A 35 1.91 -12.90 -27.12
N VAL A 36 2.36 -13.63 -26.11
CA VAL A 36 2.76 -13.06 -24.82
C VAL A 36 4.28 -13.04 -24.80
N SER A 37 4.90 -11.89 -24.53
CA SER A 37 6.36 -11.76 -24.47
C SER A 37 6.78 -10.96 -23.26
N CYS A 38 8.00 -11.16 -22.78
CA CYS A 38 8.58 -10.32 -21.74
C CYS A 38 9.14 -9.03 -22.35
N SER A 39 8.83 -7.88 -21.76
CA SER A 39 9.37 -6.58 -22.21
C SER A 39 10.85 -6.39 -21.92
N ASP A 40 11.39 -7.12 -20.94
CA ASP A 40 12.75 -6.91 -20.45
C ASP A 40 13.77 -7.71 -21.27
N CYS A 41 13.47 -9.00 -21.54
CA CYS A 41 14.36 -9.89 -22.28
C CYS A 41 13.84 -10.24 -23.69
N GLY A 42 12.59 -9.89 -24.03
CA GLY A 42 11.98 -10.21 -25.32
C GLY A 42 11.54 -11.67 -25.48
N ALA A 43 11.73 -12.52 -24.46
CA ALA A 43 11.36 -13.94 -24.55
C ALA A 43 9.85 -14.12 -24.71
N ALA A 44 9.43 -15.01 -25.62
CA ALA A 44 8.05 -15.44 -25.72
C ALA A 44 7.68 -16.30 -24.50
N LEU A 45 6.57 -15.98 -23.86
CA LEU A 45 6.05 -16.69 -22.70
C LEU A 45 4.88 -17.57 -23.12
N THR A 46 4.76 -18.73 -22.48
CA THR A 46 3.55 -19.54 -22.66
C THR A 46 2.37 -18.84 -21.99
N PRO A 47 1.15 -18.90 -22.58
CA PRO A 47 -0.02 -18.28 -21.98
C PRO A 47 -0.29 -18.73 -20.54
N PHE A 48 -0.06 -20.01 -20.23
CA PHE A 48 -0.22 -20.54 -18.88
C PHE A 48 0.76 -19.89 -17.89
N SER A 49 2.06 -19.82 -18.23
CA SER A 49 3.07 -19.19 -17.37
C SER A 49 2.75 -17.71 -17.10
N ALA A 50 2.30 -16.99 -18.13
CA ALA A 50 1.87 -15.61 -18.02
C ALA A 50 0.67 -15.45 -17.06
N LEU A 51 -0.35 -16.29 -17.19
CA LEU A 51 -1.52 -16.26 -16.32
C LEU A 51 -1.20 -16.63 -14.87
N SER A 52 -0.37 -17.65 -14.65
CA SER A 52 0.11 -18.03 -13.31
C SER A 52 0.84 -16.86 -12.64
N MET A 53 1.76 -16.23 -13.36
CA MET A 53 2.49 -15.08 -12.82
C MET A 53 1.59 -13.89 -12.52
N LEU A 54 0.62 -13.59 -13.39
CA LEU A 54 -0.35 -12.53 -13.13
C LEU A 54 -1.22 -12.83 -11.91
N ALA A 55 -1.64 -14.08 -11.73
CA ALA A 55 -2.40 -14.50 -10.57
C ALA A 55 -1.60 -14.34 -9.26
N GLU A 56 -0.32 -14.70 -9.26
CA GLU A 56 0.58 -14.49 -8.12
C GLU A 56 0.75 -13.00 -7.81
N GLN A 57 1.03 -12.17 -8.82
CA GLN A 57 1.16 -10.72 -8.65
C GLN A 57 -0.14 -10.10 -8.11
N TYR A 58 -1.28 -10.57 -8.60
CA TYR A 58 -2.58 -10.12 -8.13
C TYR A 58 -2.84 -10.53 -6.67
N GLY A 59 -2.49 -11.76 -6.29
CA GLY A 59 -2.58 -12.23 -4.90
C GLY A 59 -1.71 -11.39 -3.94
N LEU A 60 -0.48 -11.07 -4.35
CA LEU A 60 0.41 -10.19 -3.58
C LEU A 60 -0.19 -8.79 -3.44
N ALA A 61 -0.72 -8.21 -4.51
CA ALA A 61 -1.37 -6.90 -4.48
C ALA A 61 -2.58 -6.88 -3.53
N LEU A 62 -3.44 -7.90 -3.60
CA LEU A 62 -4.59 -8.04 -2.69
C LEU A 62 -4.15 -8.14 -1.22
N SER A 63 -3.12 -8.93 -0.94
CA SER A 63 -2.58 -9.04 0.43
C SER A 63 -2.08 -7.69 0.97
N GLN A 64 -1.47 -6.87 0.09
CA GLN A 64 -0.99 -5.55 0.46
C GLN A 64 -2.13 -4.57 0.71
N ILE A 65 -3.18 -4.62 -0.12
CA ILE A 65 -4.39 -3.82 0.10
C ILE A 65 -5.01 -4.17 1.45
N GLU A 66 -5.12 -5.45 1.78
CA GLU A 66 -5.70 -5.88 3.04
C GLU A 66 -4.88 -5.43 4.25
N ARG A 67 -3.54 -5.57 4.19
CA ARG A 67 -2.65 -5.02 5.22
C ARG A 67 -2.83 -3.51 5.41
N LEU A 68 -2.98 -2.76 4.32
CA LEU A 68 -3.18 -1.31 4.40
C LEU A 68 -4.55 -0.94 4.99
N ARG A 69 -5.61 -1.70 4.67
CA ARG A 69 -6.94 -1.51 5.26
C ARG A 69 -6.92 -1.72 6.77
N ILE A 70 -6.29 -2.79 7.25
CA ILE A 70 -6.14 -3.06 8.68
C ILE A 70 -5.41 -1.92 9.38
N ARG A 71 -4.29 -1.45 8.80
CA ARG A 71 -3.52 -0.32 9.35
C ARG A 71 -4.34 0.96 9.43
N LEU A 72 -5.16 1.24 8.42
CA LEU A 72 -6.03 2.41 8.38
C LEU A 72 -7.10 2.33 9.47
N ALA A 73 -7.77 1.18 9.61
CA ALA A 73 -8.76 0.98 10.66
C ALA A 73 -8.18 1.16 12.08
N LEU A 74 -6.96 0.66 12.32
CA LEU A 74 -6.27 0.86 13.59
C LEU A 74 -5.92 2.33 13.84
N ALA A 75 -5.48 3.05 12.80
CA ALA A 75 -5.19 4.47 12.90
C ALA A 75 -6.46 5.28 13.22
N ASP A 76 -7.56 5.00 12.54
CA ASP A 76 -8.86 5.65 12.77
C ASP A 76 -9.37 5.40 14.20
N SER A 77 -9.29 4.15 14.67
CA SER A 77 -9.62 3.81 16.05
C SER A 77 -8.78 4.61 17.04
N ARG A 78 -7.47 4.72 16.79
CA ARG A 78 -6.57 5.46 17.66
C ARG A 78 -6.85 6.97 17.67
N ILE A 79 -7.22 7.54 16.52
CA ILE A 79 -7.62 8.95 16.43
C ILE A 79 -8.86 9.19 17.28
N LEU A 80 -9.88 8.32 17.18
CA LEU A 80 -11.10 8.46 17.98
C LEU A 80 -10.84 8.34 19.48
N GLU A 81 -9.97 7.41 19.90
CA GLU A 81 -9.55 7.30 21.30
C GLU A 81 -8.87 8.58 21.79
N LEU A 82 -7.90 9.09 21.02
CA LEU A 82 -7.18 10.30 21.39
C LEU A 82 -8.11 11.52 21.47
N SER A 83 -9.04 11.68 20.52
CA SER A 83 -10.05 12.73 20.57
C SER A 83 -10.89 12.65 21.85
N LYS A 84 -11.37 11.46 22.22
CA LYS A 84 -12.10 11.27 23.48
C LYS A 84 -11.26 11.64 24.71
N THR A 85 -9.97 11.31 24.72
CA THR A 85 -9.08 11.69 25.82
C THR A 85 -8.87 13.20 25.91
N LEU A 86 -8.78 13.89 24.77
CA LEU A 86 -8.67 15.35 24.73
C LEU A 86 -9.96 16.02 25.25
N ASP A 87 -11.13 15.54 24.81
CA ASP A 87 -12.43 16.04 25.29
C ASP A 87 -12.59 15.84 26.81
N ALA A 88 -12.15 14.69 27.34
CA ALA A 88 -12.13 14.42 28.78
C ALA A 88 -11.18 15.38 29.55
N ILE A 89 -10.01 15.69 29.00
CA ILE A 89 -9.08 16.65 29.62
C ILE A 89 -9.68 18.07 29.62
N ASP A 90 -10.30 18.47 28.52
CA ASP A 90 -10.89 19.81 28.40
C ASP A 90 -12.10 19.99 29.32
N THR A 91 -12.94 18.96 29.48
CA THR A 91 -14.04 18.98 30.44
C THR A 91 -13.54 19.06 31.88
N LEU A 92 -12.47 18.34 32.25
CA LEU A 92 -11.84 18.44 33.57
C LEU A 92 -11.26 19.84 33.83
N LYS A 93 -10.64 20.48 32.83
CA LYS A 93 -10.12 21.85 32.94
C LYS A 93 -11.22 22.90 33.08
N ARG A 94 -12.39 22.68 32.47
CA ARG A 94 -13.54 23.59 32.50
C ARG A 94 -14.45 23.37 33.72
N ALA A 95 -14.21 22.35 34.54
CA ALA A 95 -14.96 22.13 35.76
C ALA A 95 -14.86 23.41 36.65
N PRO A 96 -16.00 23.98 37.08
CA PRO A 96 -16.00 25.25 37.79
C PRO A 96 -15.26 25.11 39.12
N LYS A 97 -14.36 26.08 39.42
CA LYS A 97 -13.92 26.34 40.80
C LYS A 97 -15.19 26.43 41.65
N GLN A 98 -15.32 25.54 42.64
CA GLN A 98 -16.44 25.59 43.58
C GLN A 98 -16.59 27.04 44.10
N PRO A 99 -17.81 27.58 44.18
CA PRO A 99 -18.02 28.84 44.89
C PRO A 99 -17.56 28.61 46.33
N SER A 100 -16.53 29.35 46.73
CA SER A 100 -16.09 29.44 48.12
C SER A 100 -17.28 29.95 48.93
N THR A 101 -17.85 29.04 49.72
CA THR A 101 -18.72 29.39 50.83
C THR A 101 -17.83 29.93 51.94
N ASP A 102 -17.52 31.21 51.89
CA ASP A 102 -17.11 31.95 53.09
C ASP A 102 -18.32 32.64 53.70
N THR A 103 -18.30 32.63 55.03
CA THR A 103 -19.40 32.68 55.99
C THR A 103 -19.91 34.10 56.24
#